data_AF-F0GCE4-F1
#
_entry.id   AF-F0GCE4-F1
#
_cell.length_a   1.000
_cell.length_b   1.000
_cell.length_c   1.000
_cell.angle_alpha   90.00
_cell.angle_beta   90.00
_cell.angle_gamma   90.00
#
_symmetry.space_group_name_H-M   'P 1'
#
loop_
_entity.id
_entity.type
_entity.pdbx_description
1 polymer ?
#
loop_
_entity_poly.entity_id
_entity_poly.type
_entity_poly.pdbx_seq_one_letter_code
_entity_poly.pdbx_strand_id
1 'polypeptide(L)'
;MTQSLPSGRQPARAATAAFIGTMIEWYDFYIYATAAALVFGELYFPSHDPFVSTMASFATFAVGFFARPLGGIVFGHLGDRIGRKKALMTTLMMMGVATVCVGLLPDYSKVGVLAPVLLVALRIVQGIAVGGEWGGAVLMAGEHAPQGRRTFFASFAQLGSPAGLILSLVAFRAVTSMDKADFLAWGWRLP
;
A
#
# COMPACT_ATOMS: atom_id res chain seq x y z
N MET A 1 -44.53 -3.38 0.02
CA MET A 1 -43.19 -3.90 -0.35
C MET A 1 -42.37 -4.01 0.93
N THR A 2 -42.22 -5.22 1.46
CA THR A 2 -41.46 -5.53 2.67
C THR A 2 -39.96 -5.42 2.38
N GLN A 3 -39.33 -4.34 2.83
CA GLN A 3 -37.86 -4.28 2.87
C GLN A 3 -37.38 -5.32 3.88
N SER A 4 -36.75 -6.39 3.38
CA SER A 4 -36.04 -7.35 4.21
C SER A 4 -34.97 -6.62 5.01
N LEU A 5 -35.09 -6.60 6.34
CA LEU A 5 -34.05 -6.08 7.22
C LEU A 5 -32.72 -6.77 6.86
N PRO A 6 -31.63 -6.03 6.58
CA PRO A 6 -30.35 -6.65 6.27
C PRO A 6 -29.96 -7.53 7.46
N SER A 7 -29.68 -8.81 7.20
CA SER A 7 -29.23 -9.73 8.23
C SER A 7 -28.07 -9.10 9.00
N GLY A 8 -28.11 -9.07 10.34
CA GLY A 8 -27.11 -8.34 11.15
C GLY A 8 -25.65 -8.76 10.91
N ARG A 9 -25.43 -9.89 10.23
CA ARG A 9 -24.11 -10.39 9.77
C ARG A 9 -23.54 -9.62 8.56
N GLN A 10 -24.39 -9.04 7.71
CA GLN A 10 -23.97 -8.39 6.46
C GLN A 10 -23.27 -7.03 6.67
N PRO A 11 -23.75 -6.14 7.57
CA PRO A 11 -23.06 -4.88 7.86
C PRO A 11 -21.71 -5.10 8.56
N ALA A 12 -21.66 -6.00 9.54
CA ALA A 12 -20.42 -6.32 10.27
C ALA A 12 -19.36 -6.90 9.32
N ARG A 13 -19.76 -7.83 8.45
CA ARG A 13 -18.88 -8.41 7.43
C ARG A 13 -18.36 -7.35 6.45
N ALA A 14 -19.21 -6.40 6.03
CA ALA A 14 -18.79 -5.32 5.14
C ALA A 14 -17.78 -4.38 5.82
N ALA A 15 -18.03 -3.97 7.07
CA ALA A 15 -17.10 -3.15 7.84
C ALA A 15 -15.76 -3.86 8.09
N THR A 16 -15.76 -5.14 8.47
CA THR A 16 -14.53 -5.92 8.64
C THR A 16 -13.77 -6.07 7.34
N ALA A 17 -14.45 -6.32 6.22
CA ALA A 17 -13.80 -6.39 4.90
C ALA A 17 -13.17 -5.06 4.50
N ALA A 18 -13.87 -3.93 4.75
CA ALA A 18 -13.33 -2.60 4.51
C ALA A 18 -12.10 -2.31 5.37
N PHE A 19 -12.16 -2.65 6.67
CA PHE A 19 -11.03 -2.53 7.59
C PHE A 19 -9.81 -3.34 7.14
N ILE A 20 -9.98 -4.62 6.79
CA ILE A 20 -8.87 -5.49 6.37
C ILE A 20 -8.28 -4.98 5.05
N GLY A 21 -9.12 -4.59 4.10
CA GLY A 21 -8.67 -4.07 2.81
C GLY A 21 -7.81 -2.81 2.98
N THR A 22 -8.29 -1.83 3.74
CA THR A 22 -7.52 -0.61 3.99
C THR A 22 -6.30 -0.86 4.87
N MET A 23 -6.36 -1.81 5.80
CA MET A 23 -5.19 -2.20 6.60
C MET A 23 -4.06 -2.76 5.73
N ILE A 24 -4.37 -3.62 4.76
CA ILE A 24 -3.37 -4.18 3.83
C ILE A 24 -2.78 -3.08 2.94
N GLU A 25 -3.63 -2.19 2.42
CA GLU A 25 -3.21 -1.05 1.60
C GLU A 25 -2.24 -0.14 2.36
N TRP A 26 -2.59 0.23 3.59
CA TRP A 26 -1.74 1.08 4.40
C TRP A 26 -0.50 0.35 4.91
N TYR A 27 -0.59 -0.94 5.21
CA TYR A 27 0.58 -1.76 5.52
C TYR A 27 1.62 -1.67 4.41
N ASP A 28 1.23 -1.96 3.16
CA ASP A 28 2.11 -1.89 1.99
C ASP A 28 2.75 -0.50 1.82
N PHE A 29 1.94 0.53 2.05
CA PHE A 29 2.40 1.90 1.96
C PHE A 29 3.44 2.26 3.02
N TYR A 30 3.21 1.81 4.27
CA TYR A 30 4.10 2.08 5.38
C TYR A 30 5.38 1.24 5.34
N ILE A 31 5.34 -0.01 4.89
CA ILE A 31 6.56 -0.82 4.76
C ILE A 31 7.51 -0.18 3.75
N TYR A 32 6.99 0.35 2.63
CA TYR A 32 7.80 1.10 1.67
C TYR A 32 8.37 2.36 2.31
N ALA A 33 7.57 3.13 3.05
CA ALA A 33 8.02 4.35 3.71
C ALA A 33 9.13 4.06 4.73
N THR A 34 9.00 2.98 5.50
CA THR A 34 10.00 2.54 6.46
C THR A 34 11.27 2.04 5.76
N ALA A 35 11.16 1.26 4.68
CA ALA A 35 12.30 0.86 3.87
C ALA A 35 13.02 2.06 3.25
N ALA A 36 12.27 3.05 2.76
CA ALA A 36 12.80 4.29 2.21
C ALA A 36 13.61 5.06 3.27
N ALA A 37 13.10 5.12 4.50
CA ALA A 37 13.77 5.79 5.61
C ALA A 37 15.02 5.04 6.12
N LEU A 38 15.00 3.70 6.08
CA LEU A 38 16.04 2.89 6.73
C LEU A 38 17.15 2.40 5.78
N VAL A 39 16.83 2.07 4.53
CA VAL A 39 17.75 1.28 3.67
C VAL A 39 17.86 1.77 2.23
N PHE A 40 16.81 2.31 1.61
CA PHE A 40 16.87 2.58 0.17
C PHE A 40 17.88 3.66 -0.21
N GLY A 41 18.13 4.64 0.67
CA GLY A 41 19.15 5.66 0.42
C GLY A 41 20.52 5.04 0.16
N GLU A 42 20.94 4.10 1.01
CA GLU A 42 22.22 3.41 0.89
C GLU A 42 22.24 2.42 -0.28
N LEU A 43 21.17 1.65 -0.47
CA LEU A 43 21.14 0.54 -1.42
C LEU A 43 20.83 0.92 -2.87
N TYR A 44 20.02 1.97 -3.09
CA TYR A 44 19.54 2.35 -4.41
C TYR A 44 20.03 3.73 -4.87
N PHE A 45 20.39 4.60 -3.92
CA PHE A 45 20.80 5.98 -4.21
C PHE A 45 22.17 6.34 -3.59
N PRO A 46 23.22 5.53 -3.79
CA PRO A 46 24.53 5.84 -3.22
C PRO A 46 25.05 7.19 -3.75
N SER A 47 25.46 8.05 -2.83
CA SER A 47 25.98 9.40 -3.10
C SER A 47 27.11 9.72 -2.12
N HIS A 48 27.95 10.70 -2.45
CA HIS A 48 28.96 11.24 -1.52
C HIS A 48 28.33 11.99 -0.33
N ASP A 49 27.07 12.39 -0.45
CA ASP A 49 26.32 13.06 0.60
C ASP A 49 25.13 12.18 1.06
N PRO A 50 25.14 11.65 2.30
CA PRO A 50 24.04 10.86 2.86
C PRO A 50 22.69 11.57 2.88
N PHE A 51 22.69 12.91 2.95
CA PHE A 51 21.46 13.70 2.87
C PHE A 51 20.80 13.55 1.50
N VAL A 52 21.59 13.61 0.41
CA VAL A 52 21.09 13.44 -0.96
C VAL A 52 20.55 12.03 -1.17
N SER A 53 21.23 10.99 -0.68
CA SER A 53 20.74 9.60 -0.74
C SER A 53 19.38 9.43 -0.07
N THR A 54 19.23 9.99 1.13
CA THR A 54 17.99 9.93 1.91
C THR A 54 16.87 10.71 1.22
N MET A 55 17.18 11.90 0.71
CA MET A 55 16.20 12.72 -0.01
C MET A 55 15.73 12.05 -1.30
N ALA A 56 16.64 11.43 -2.06
CA ALA A 56 16.30 10.68 -3.27
C ALA A 56 15.40 9.47 -2.96
N SER A 57 15.69 8.76 -1.86
CA SER A 57 14.85 7.68 -1.36
C SER A 57 13.41 8.16 -1.04
N PHE A 58 13.25 9.23 -0.27
CA PHE A 58 11.92 9.81 -0.01
C PHE A 58 11.26 10.40 -1.25
N ALA A 59 12.03 10.88 -2.23
CA ALA A 59 11.47 11.33 -3.50
C ALA A 59 10.77 10.17 -4.23
N THR A 60 11.30 8.95 -4.18
CA THR A 60 10.57 7.77 -4.72
C THR A 60 9.23 7.55 -4.02
N PHE A 61 9.21 7.70 -2.70
CA PHE A 61 7.98 7.58 -1.93
C PHE A 61 6.93 8.62 -2.36
N ALA A 62 7.37 9.87 -2.60
CA ALA A 62 6.53 10.95 -3.12
C ALA A 62 5.98 10.67 -4.53
N VAL A 63 6.78 10.07 -5.43
CA VAL A 63 6.33 9.68 -6.77
C VAL A 63 5.09 8.78 -6.72
N GLY A 64 5.05 7.84 -5.76
CA GLY A 64 3.88 6.98 -5.55
C GLY A 64 2.60 7.77 -5.25
N PHE A 65 2.68 8.89 -4.53
CA PHE A 65 1.53 9.76 -4.28
C PHE A 65 1.05 10.48 -5.55
N PHE A 66 1.97 10.98 -6.38
CA PHE A 66 1.63 11.63 -7.65
C PHE A 66 1.00 10.67 -8.66
N ALA A 67 1.31 9.38 -8.57
CA ALA A 67 0.73 8.35 -9.41
C ALA A 67 -0.71 7.96 -9.00
N ARG A 68 -1.14 8.22 -7.76
CA ARG A 68 -2.48 7.86 -7.26
C ARG A 68 -3.64 8.50 -8.02
N PRO A 69 -3.66 9.81 -8.32
CA PRO A 69 -4.73 10.40 -9.13
C PRO A 69 -4.92 9.72 -10.48
N LEU A 70 -3.82 9.35 -11.13
CA LEU A 70 -3.87 8.61 -12.40
C LEU A 70 -4.52 7.24 -12.21
N GLY A 71 -4.15 6.54 -11.14
CA GLY A 71 -4.79 5.29 -10.71
C GLY A 71 -6.29 5.42 -10.51
N GLY A 72 -6.73 6.44 -9.76
CA GLY A 72 -8.15 6.69 -9.51
C GLY A 72 -8.95 6.96 -10.79
N ILE A 73 -8.37 7.70 -11.74
CA ILE A 73 -9.01 7.94 -13.05
C ILE A 73 -9.13 6.64 -13.84
N VAL A 74 -8.04 5.88 -13.98
CA VAL A 74 -7.99 4.65 -14.79
C VAL A 74 -8.85 3.56 -14.18
N PHE A 75 -8.63 3.23 -12.90
CA PHE A 75 -9.34 2.15 -12.22
C PHE A 75 -10.76 2.53 -11.79
N GLY A 76 -11.06 3.82 -11.63
CA GLY A 76 -12.42 4.30 -11.48
C GLY A 76 -13.23 4.05 -12.76
N HIS A 77 -12.74 4.52 -13.90
CA HIS A 77 -13.39 4.28 -15.19
C HIS A 77 -13.49 2.78 -15.54
N LEU A 78 -12.40 2.03 -15.31
CA LEU A 78 -12.38 0.59 -15.53
C LEU A 78 -13.37 -0.11 -14.58
N GLY A 79 -13.43 0.29 -13.32
CA GLY A 79 -14.38 -0.24 -12.33
C GLY A 79 -15.84 -0.05 -12.75
N ASP A 80 -16.17 1.10 -13.36
CA ASP A 80 -17.52 1.35 -13.86
C ASP A 80 -17.83 0.55 -15.14
N ARG A 81 -16.82 0.23 -15.98
CA ARG A 81 -17.01 -0.50 -17.24
C ARG A 81 -16.99 -2.02 -17.12
N ILE A 82 -16.02 -2.58 -16.39
CA ILE A 82 -15.80 -4.03 -16.26
C ILE A 82 -16.26 -4.60 -14.91
N GLY A 83 -16.69 -3.73 -13.98
CA GLY A 83 -17.20 -4.06 -12.66
C GLY A 83 -16.20 -3.82 -11.53
N ARG A 84 -16.67 -3.15 -10.48
CA ARG A 84 -15.87 -2.71 -9.32
C ARG A 84 -15.07 -3.82 -8.65
N LYS A 85 -15.64 -5.03 -8.52
CA LYS A 85 -14.95 -6.19 -7.94
C LYS A 85 -13.71 -6.60 -8.74
N LYS A 86 -13.78 -6.58 -10.08
CA LYS A 86 -12.66 -6.99 -10.95
C LYS A 86 -11.55 -5.95 -10.93
N ALA A 87 -11.91 -4.66 -10.93
CA ALA A 87 -10.94 -3.58 -10.77
C ALA A 87 -10.18 -3.72 -9.44
N LEU A 88 -10.90 -3.87 -8.31
CA LEU A 88 -10.33 -4.12 -6.98
C LEU A 88 -9.39 -5.32 -6.92
N MET A 89 -9.75 -6.45 -7.55
CA MET A 89 -8.87 -7.61 -7.58
C MET A 89 -7.61 -7.36 -8.41
N THR A 90 -7.71 -6.58 -9.49
CA THR A 90 -6.59 -6.26 -10.38
C THR A 90 -5.58 -5.35 -9.69
N THR A 91 -6.06 -4.29 -9.03
CA THR A 91 -5.23 -3.34 -8.26
C THR A 91 -4.53 -4.03 -7.10
N LEU A 92 -5.23 -4.87 -6.32
CA LEU A 92 -4.63 -5.64 -5.23
C LEU A 92 -3.51 -6.57 -5.72
N MET A 93 -3.74 -7.28 -6.82
CA MET A 93 -2.72 -8.16 -7.42
C MET A 93 -1.54 -7.35 -7.98
N MET A 94 -1.80 -6.23 -8.65
CA MET A 94 -0.78 -5.33 -9.17
C MET A 94 0.10 -4.77 -8.04
N MET A 95 -0.51 -4.36 -6.93
CA MET A 95 0.19 -3.87 -5.75
C MET A 95 1.07 -4.97 -5.14
N GLY A 96 0.49 -6.14 -4.82
CA GLY A 96 1.25 -7.25 -4.22
C GLY A 96 2.40 -7.75 -5.09
N VAL A 97 2.20 -7.86 -6.41
CA VAL A 97 3.27 -8.23 -7.34
C VAL A 97 4.37 -7.17 -7.35
N ALA A 98 4.02 -5.89 -7.40
CA ALA A 98 5.01 -4.82 -7.36
C ALA A 98 5.83 -4.83 -6.06
N THR A 99 5.19 -5.08 -4.92
CA THR A 99 5.87 -5.19 -3.61
C THR A 99 6.85 -6.36 -3.57
N VAL A 100 6.45 -7.53 -4.06
CA VAL A 100 7.35 -8.68 -4.20
C VAL A 100 8.52 -8.35 -5.14
N CYS A 101 8.26 -7.67 -6.25
CA CYS A 101 9.31 -7.23 -7.16
C CYS A 101 10.30 -6.26 -6.50
N VAL A 102 9.84 -5.35 -5.61
CA VAL A 102 10.73 -4.49 -4.83
C VAL A 102 11.62 -5.33 -3.90
N GLY A 103 11.04 -6.33 -3.22
CA GLY A 103 11.78 -7.27 -2.38
C GLY A 103 12.81 -8.10 -3.14
N LEU A 104 12.63 -8.34 -4.45
CA LEU A 104 13.56 -9.08 -5.31
C LEU A 104 14.51 -8.17 -6.11
N LEU A 105 14.34 -6.86 -6.03
CA LEU A 105 15.05 -5.91 -6.90
C LEU A 105 16.55 -5.87 -6.57
N PRO A 106 17.47 -6.01 -7.55
CA PRO A 106 18.89 -5.89 -7.30
C PRO A 106 19.26 -4.45 -6.88
N ASP A 107 20.25 -4.33 -6.01
CA ASP A 107 20.78 -3.08 -5.49
C ASP A 107 21.72 -2.38 -6.50
N TYR A 108 22.05 -1.11 -6.22
CA TYR A 108 22.89 -0.30 -7.08
C TYR A 108 24.27 -0.93 -7.32
N SER A 109 24.82 -1.67 -6.34
CA SER A 109 26.11 -2.33 -6.49
C SER A 109 26.14 -3.39 -7.59
N LYS A 110 24.98 -3.97 -7.94
CA LYS A 110 24.86 -5.06 -8.92
C LYS A 110 24.50 -4.58 -10.32
N VAL A 111 23.61 -3.61 -10.44
CA VAL A 111 23.04 -3.17 -11.73
C VAL A 111 23.15 -1.66 -11.98
N GLY A 112 23.79 -0.92 -11.08
CA GLY A 112 23.97 0.53 -11.18
C GLY A 112 22.65 1.30 -11.23
N VAL A 113 22.58 2.30 -12.12
CA VAL A 113 21.44 3.23 -12.26
C VAL A 113 20.12 2.52 -12.58
N LEU A 114 20.14 1.29 -13.11
CA LEU A 114 18.92 0.52 -13.32
C LEU A 114 18.18 0.21 -12.01
N ALA A 115 18.88 0.04 -10.89
CA ALA A 115 18.27 -0.25 -9.60
C ALA A 115 17.26 0.84 -9.17
N PRO A 116 17.66 2.14 -9.03
CA PRO A 116 16.71 3.20 -8.68
C PRO A 116 15.65 3.45 -9.75
N VAL A 117 15.97 3.27 -11.04
CA VAL A 117 14.97 3.43 -12.13
C VAL A 117 13.85 2.39 -11.99
N LEU A 118 14.20 1.13 -11.77
CA LEU A 118 13.23 0.05 -11.57
C LEU A 118 12.45 0.24 -10.26
N LEU A 119 13.11 0.68 -9.19
CA LEU A 119 12.44 0.99 -7.92
C LEU A 119 11.37 2.07 -8.12
N VAL A 120 11.70 3.16 -8.82
CA VAL A 120 10.75 4.23 -9.15
C VAL A 120 9.62 3.72 -10.06
N ALA A 121 9.93 2.89 -11.06
CA ALA A 121 8.91 2.32 -11.94
C ALA A 121 7.92 1.44 -11.17
N LEU A 122 8.40 0.55 -10.31
CA LEU A 122 7.56 -0.26 -9.41
C LEU A 122 6.73 0.63 -8.49
N ARG A 123 7.31 1.72 -8.00
CA ARG A 123 6.60 2.66 -7.13
C ARG A 123 5.49 3.43 -7.84
N ILE A 124 5.68 3.78 -9.11
CA ILE A 124 4.61 4.34 -9.96
C ILE A 124 3.49 3.31 -10.11
N VAL A 125 3.81 2.05 -10.42
CA VAL A 125 2.82 0.97 -10.54
C VAL A 125 2.01 0.80 -9.26
N GLN A 126 2.66 0.76 -8.08
CA GLN A 126 1.98 0.71 -6.78
C GLN A 126 1.08 1.94 -6.57
N GLY A 127 1.58 3.14 -6.89
CA GLY A 127 0.80 4.38 -6.77
C GLY A 127 -0.48 4.35 -7.61
N ILE A 128 -0.39 3.89 -8.86
CA ILE A 128 -1.55 3.73 -9.75
C ILE A 128 -2.52 2.66 -9.18
N ALA A 129 -2.01 1.54 -8.68
CA ALA A 129 -2.85 0.49 -8.11
C ALA A 129 -3.71 0.99 -6.93
N VAL A 130 -3.14 1.84 -6.07
CA VAL A 130 -3.82 2.34 -4.86
C VAL A 130 -4.93 3.37 -5.15
N GLY A 131 -4.81 4.13 -6.23
CA GLY A 131 -5.63 5.33 -6.47
C GLY A 131 -7.16 5.15 -6.49
N GLY A 132 -7.67 3.93 -6.71
CA GLY A 132 -9.11 3.66 -6.83
C GLY A 132 -9.78 3.04 -5.59
N GLU A 133 -9.02 2.66 -4.56
CA GLU A 133 -9.49 1.67 -3.58
C GLU A 133 -10.18 2.26 -2.35
N TRP A 134 -9.63 3.35 -1.81
CA TRP A 134 -10.10 3.92 -0.55
C TRP A 134 -11.57 4.40 -0.61
N GLY A 135 -11.96 5.05 -1.72
CA GLY A 135 -13.34 5.51 -1.91
C GLY A 135 -14.34 4.35 -1.98
N GLY A 136 -13.93 3.21 -2.57
CA GLY A 136 -14.75 2.01 -2.65
C GLY A 136 -14.98 1.37 -1.28
N ALA A 137 -13.94 1.28 -0.45
CA ALA A 137 -14.03 0.70 0.90
C ALA A 137 -14.99 1.49 1.82
N VAL A 138 -14.90 2.83 1.79
CA VAL A 138 -15.77 3.73 2.57
C VAL A 138 -17.23 3.60 2.11
N LEU A 139 -17.47 3.59 0.80
CA LEU A 139 -18.81 3.42 0.23
C LEU A 139 -19.41 2.06 0.58
N MET A 140 -18.66 0.97 0.38
CA MET A 140 -19.13 -0.39 0.67
C MET A 140 -19.52 -0.56 2.14
N ALA A 141 -18.74 -0.01 3.06
CA ALA A 141 -19.05 -0.04 4.49
C ALA A 141 -20.28 0.82 4.84
N GLY A 142 -20.44 1.98 4.20
CA GLY A 142 -21.56 2.89 4.42
C GLY A 142 -22.88 2.42 3.80
N GLU A 143 -22.86 1.83 2.61
CA GLU A 143 -24.04 1.36 1.87
C GLU A 143 -24.70 0.15 2.54
N HIS A 144 -23.89 -0.72 3.15
CA HIS A 144 -24.38 -1.90 3.87
C HIS A 144 -24.73 -1.60 5.34
N ALA A 145 -24.58 -0.35 5.79
CA ALA A 145 -24.81 0.02 7.18
C ALA A 145 -26.32 0.15 7.51
N PRO A 146 -26.72 -0.18 8.76
CA PRO A 146 -28.07 0.12 9.24
C PRO A 146 -28.39 1.62 9.17
N GLN A 147 -29.67 1.95 9.03
CA GLN A 147 -30.13 3.33 9.00
C GLN A 147 -29.65 4.09 10.25
N GLY A 148 -29.07 5.28 10.06
CA GLY A 148 -28.51 6.09 11.14
C GLY A 148 -27.10 5.69 11.61
N ARG A 149 -26.49 4.61 11.10
CA ARG A 149 -25.14 4.15 11.50
C ARG A 149 -24.09 4.19 10.39
N ARG A 150 -24.38 4.84 9.26
CA ARG A 150 -23.47 4.91 8.09
C ARG A 150 -22.06 5.38 8.44
N THR A 151 -21.95 6.48 9.18
CA THR A 151 -20.65 7.05 9.59
C THR A 151 -19.87 6.11 10.50
N PHE A 152 -20.55 5.38 11.39
CA PHE A 152 -19.92 4.42 12.28
C PHE A 152 -19.34 3.21 11.52
N PHE A 153 -20.05 2.70 10.51
CA PHE A 153 -19.52 1.59 9.70
C PHE A 153 -18.44 2.08 8.72
N ALA A 154 -18.59 3.29 8.16
CA ALA A 154 -17.57 3.91 7.31
C ALA A 154 -16.23 4.15 8.03
N SER A 155 -16.25 4.40 9.35
CA SER A 155 -15.01 4.62 10.12
C SER A 155 -14.11 3.39 10.21
N PHE A 156 -14.63 2.17 9.99
CA PHE A 156 -13.83 0.96 9.95
C PHE A 156 -12.79 0.99 8.82
N ALA A 157 -13.11 1.60 7.69
CA ALA A 157 -12.15 1.84 6.62
C ALA A 157 -10.99 2.73 7.11
N GLN A 158 -11.27 3.74 7.94
CA GLN A 158 -10.23 4.60 8.52
C GLN A 158 -9.39 3.91 9.59
N LEU A 159 -9.96 2.98 10.36
CA LEU A 159 -9.22 2.19 11.36
C LEU A 159 -8.14 1.31 10.71
N GLY A 160 -8.25 0.98 9.42
CA GLY A 160 -7.22 0.21 8.72
C GLY A 160 -5.87 0.92 8.65
N SER A 161 -5.84 2.25 8.52
CA SER A 161 -4.59 3.02 8.45
C SER A 161 -3.68 2.84 9.68
N PRO A 162 -4.12 3.12 10.92
CA PRO A 162 -3.30 2.90 12.11
C PRO A 162 -2.96 1.42 12.33
N ALA A 163 -3.86 0.49 11.97
CA ALA A 163 -3.56 -0.94 12.05
C ALA A 163 -2.43 -1.35 11.08
N GLY A 164 -2.46 -0.85 9.84
CA GLY A 164 -1.43 -1.08 8.84
C GLY A 164 -0.07 -0.51 9.28
N LEU A 165 -0.07 0.68 9.90
CA LEU A 165 1.14 1.28 10.46
C LEU A 165 1.76 0.40 11.55
N ILE A 166 0.95 -0.07 12.51
CA ILE A 166 1.43 -0.94 13.59
C ILE A 166 2.02 -2.23 13.01
N LEU A 167 1.32 -2.86 12.05
CA LEU A 167 1.82 -4.07 11.40
C LEU A 167 3.15 -3.83 10.67
N SER A 168 3.27 -2.72 9.94
CA SER A 168 4.51 -2.33 9.26
C SER A 168 5.66 -2.18 10.24
N LEU A 169 5.43 -1.47 11.35
CA LEU A 169 6.45 -1.28 12.39
C LEU A 169 6.82 -2.59 13.08
N VAL A 170 5.87 -3.48 13.35
CA VAL A 170 6.14 -4.80 13.94
C VAL A 170 6.95 -5.67 12.98
N ALA A 171 6.59 -5.69 11.69
CA ALA A 171 7.31 -6.45 10.67
C ALA A 171 8.76 -5.95 10.53
N PHE A 172 8.96 -4.63 10.43
CA PHE A 172 10.31 -4.06 10.43
C PHE A 172 11.06 -4.30 11.74
N ARG A 173 10.39 -4.20 12.90
CA ARG A 173 11.00 -4.47 14.20
C ARG A 173 11.51 -5.91 14.32
N ALA A 174 10.84 -6.86 13.68
CA ALA A 174 11.24 -8.26 13.67
C ALA A 174 12.51 -8.51 12.83
N VAL A 175 12.73 -7.74 11.77
CA VAL A 175 13.94 -7.87 10.93
C VAL A 175 15.09 -6.96 11.38
N THR A 176 14.80 -5.84 12.04
CA THR A 176 15.83 -4.93 12.58
C THR A 176 16.47 -5.43 13.87
N SER A 177 16.02 -6.54 14.44
CA SER A 177 16.77 -7.25 15.51
C SER A 177 17.96 -8.05 15.00
N MET A 178 18.08 -8.23 13.68
CA MET A 178 19.25 -8.87 13.07
C MET A 178 20.46 -7.94 13.15
N ASP A 179 21.65 -8.51 12.98
CA ASP A 179 22.86 -7.70 12.83
C ASP A 179 22.75 -6.78 11.60
N LYS A 180 23.33 -5.58 11.70
CA LYS A 180 23.22 -4.54 10.66
C LYS A 180 23.64 -5.05 9.27
N ALA A 181 24.67 -5.88 9.21
CA ALA A 181 25.16 -6.46 7.96
C ALA A 181 24.11 -7.38 7.30
N ASP A 182 23.47 -8.26 8.07
CA ASP A 182 22.43 -9.16 7.58
C ASP A 182 21.15 -8.42 7.19
N PHE A 183 20.77 -7.42 8.00
CA PHE A 183 19.63 -6.57 7.70
C PHE A 183 19.79 -5.85 6.35
N LEU A 184 20.96 -5.25 6.09
CA LEU A 184 21.24 -4.57 4.82
C LEU A 184 21.41 -5.55 3.65
N ALA A 185 21.99 -6.73 3.88
CA ALA A 185 22.21 -7.72 2.84
C ALA A 185 20.90 -8.31 2.31
N TRP A 186 19.98 -8.70 3.20
CA TRP A 186 18.76 -9.40 2.80
C TRP A 186 17.56 -9.18 3.75
N GLY A 187 17.78 -8.91 5.03
CA GLY A 187 16.71 -8.85 6.03
C GLY A 187 15.62 -7.81 5.74
N TRP A 188 16.00 -6.65 5.16
CA TRP A 188 15.06 -5.60 4.78
C TRP A 188 14.06 -6.02 3.70
N ARG A 189 14.33 -7.10 2.95
CA ARG A 189 13.48 -7.58 1.84
C ARG A 189 12.29 -8.43 2.30
N LEU A 190 12.25 -8.82 3.58
CA LEU A 190 11.22 -9.72 4.12
C LEU A 190 9.88 -9.05 4.50
N PRO A 191 9.87 -7.87 5.17
CA PRO A 191 8.61 -7.19 5.52
C PRO A 191 7.77 -6.81 4.29
#